data_AF-A0A7W5KTI0-F1
#
_entry.id   AF-A0A7W5KTI0-F1
#
_cell.length_a   1.000
_cell.length_b   1.000
_cell.length_c   1.000
_cell.angle_alpha   90.00
_cell.angle_beta   90.00
_cell.angle_gamma   90.00
#
_symmetry.space_group_name_H-M   'P 1'
#
loop_
_entity.id
_entity.type
_entity.pdbx_description
1 polymer ?
#
loop_
_entity_poly.entity_id
_entity_poly.type
_entity_poly.pdbx_seq_one_letter_code
_entity_poly.pdbx_strand_id
1 'polypeptide(L)'
;MSKPQRTSRTLQRSVDETIGAHASTISSQLQAISEALFPPTASKTLRRFTSGEAAKLIGVSDSTLRKMTLAGEGPQPDVSSNGRRLYSLRQLNELRALLAASARGREAHDFLPHRRENEHLQVIAVTNFKGGSGKTTTSVHLAQYLALQGYRVLALDLDPQASMSAMLGVMPETDVRSNETLYAAIRYDEERRALSEVVRKTYFDGLDLIPGNLELMEFEHTTPRALMRGSRDGEGVFFMRVAKALEDVGEHYDVVVLDCPPQLGYLTLSGLCAATSMIVTVHPQMLDVASMSQFLLMTHDLLSVVREAGGELNYDFIRYLLTRYEPQDAPQTKVAALLRNLFDDHVMINAMVKSAAVSDAGLTKQTLYEIGRENLTRSTYDRAMEALDAVNGEVETLIRQAWGRT
;
A
#
# COMPACT_ATOMS: atom_id res chain seq x y z
N MET A 1 8.12 24.41 73.39
CA MET A 1 6.93 24.19 72.54
C MET A 1 7.35 24.36 71.09
N SER A 2 7.42 23.23 70.37
CA SER A 2 7.84 23.14 68.97
C SER A 2 6.73 23.65 68.04
N LYS A 3 7.07 24.51 67.06
CA LYS A 3 6.19 24.86 65.94
C LYS A 3 6.31 23.78 64.86
N PRO A 4 5.21 23.22 64.32
CA PRO A 4 5.32 22.26 63.24
C PRO A 4 5.60 22.97 61.91
N GLN A 5 6.51 22.36 61.15
CA GLN A 5 6.92 22.71 59.79
C GLN A 5 5.89 22.27 58.74
N ARG A 6 5.83 23.08 57.68
CA ARG A 6 5.66 22.71 56.26
C ARG A 6 4.49 21.78 55.88
N THR A 7 3.43 22.39 55.36
CA THR A 7 2.59 21.77 54.34
C THR A 7 3.35 21.74 53.01
N SER A 8 3.73 20.53 52.58
CA SER A 8 4.18 20.23 51.22
C SER A 8 3.02 20.50 50.26
N ARG A 9 3.15 21.53 49.43
CA ARG A 9 2.27 21.73 48.27
C ARG A 9 2.75 20.75 47.20
N THR A 10 2.03 19.67 46.99
CA THR A 10 2.22 18.79 45.84
C THR A 10 2.09 19.66 44.60
N LEU A 11 3.21 19.93 43.92
CA LEU A 11 3.21 20.62 42.63
C LEU A 11 2.39 19.77 41.67
N GLN A 12 1.16 20.21 41.36
CA GLN A 12 0.39 19.66 40.26
C GLN A 12 1.22 19.84 39.00
N ARG A 13 1.58 18.73 38.35
CA ARG A 13 2.21 18.74 37.02
C ARG A 13 1.37 19.61 36.09
N SER A 14 2.04 20.37 35.25
CA SER A 14 1.34 21.11 34.21
C SER A 14 0.68 20.16 33.21
N VAL A 15 -0.29 20.67 32.45
CA VAL A 15 -1.03 19.85 31.47
C VAL A 15 -0.07 19.32 30.40
N ASP A 16 0.89 20.12 29.96
CA ASP A 16 1.93 19.74 28.99
C ASP A 16 2.85 18.63 29.54
N GLU A 17 3.33 18.74 30.79
CA GLU A 17 4.14 17.68 31.43
C GLU A 17 3.36 16.37 31.58
N THR A 18 2.05 16.47 31.88
CA THR A 18 1.17 15.31 32.02
C THR A 18 0.94 14.63 30.67
N ILE A 19 0.66 15.41 29.61
CA ILE A 19 0.52 14.88 28.24
C ILE A 19 1.83 14.23 27.78
N GLY A 20 2.97 14.87 28.01
CA GLY A 20 4.29 14.32 27.68
C GLY A 20 4.57 13.00 28.40
N ALA A 21 4.24 12.91 29.70
CA ALA A 21 4.38 11.68 30.47
C ALA A 21 3.45 10.56 29.98
N HIS A 22 2.21 10.88 29.61
CA HIS A 22 1.28 9.91 29.01
C HIS A 22 1.80 9.41 27.66
N ALA A 23 2.25 10.31 26.78
CA ALA A 23 2.82 9.95 25.48
C ALA A 23 4.04 9.04 25.63
N SER A 24 4.97 9.37 26.54
CA SER A 24 6.14 8.54 26.82
C SER A 24 5.76 7.15 27.39
N THR A 25 4.76 7.09 28.26
CA THR A 25 4.25 5.82 28.80
C THR A 25 3.63 4.95 27.71
N ILE A 26 2.78 5.53 26.84
CA ILE A 26 2.18 4.81 25.72
C ILE A 26 3.26 4.34 24.74
N SER A 27 4.20 5.22 24.37
CA SER A 27 5.29 4.91 23.44
C SER A 27 6.15 3.75 23.95
N SER A 28 6.54 3.77 25.24
CA SER A 28 7.33 2.69 25.85
C SER A 28 6.57 1.37 25.93
N GLN A 29 5.27 1.39 26.23
CA GLN A 29 4.43 0.18 26.20
C GLN A 29 4.24 -0.36 24.79
N LEU A 30 4.00 0.51 23.80
CA LEU A 30 3.90 0.12 22.39
C LEU A 30 5.21 -0.46 21.88
N GLN A 31 6.35 0.12 22.27
CA GLN A 31 7.68 -0.41 21.94
C GLN A 31 7.89 -1.79 22.58
N ALA A 32 7.57 -1.96 23.86
CA ALA A 32 7.68 -3.26 24.53
C ALA A 32 6.76 -4.33 23.92
N ILE A 33 5.51 -3.97 23.56
CA ILE A 33 4.59 -4.86 22.83
C ILE A 33 5.15 -5.19 21.45
N SER A 34 5.68 -4.20 20.74
CA SER A 34 6.30 -4.39 19.42
C SER A 34 7.52 -5.30 19.51
N GLU A 35 8.41 -5.13 20.48
CA GLU A 35 9.57 -6.00 20.71
C GLU A 35 9.16 -7.42 21.13
N ALA A 36 8.07 -7.57 21.87
CA ALA A 36 7.55 -8.88 22.28
C ALA A 36 6.89 -9.65 21.13
N LEU A 37 6.13 -8.94 20.27
CA LEU A 37 5.47 -9.52 19.10
C LEU A 37 6.42 -9.67 17.90
N PHE A 38 7.40 -8.77 17.78
CA PHE A 38 8.37 -8.67 16.70
C PHE A 38 9.76 -8.37 17.29
N PRO A 39 10.47 -9.40 17.80
CA PRO A 39 11.84 -9.23 18.28
C PRO A 39 12.73 -8.53 17.24
N PRO A 40 13.75 -7.75 17.63
CA PRO A 40 14.63 -7.05 16.68
C PRO A 40 15.33 -7.97 15.66
N THR A 41 15.39 -9.27 15.95
CA THR A 41 15.95 -10.32 15.07
C THR A 41 14.91 -11.03 14.22
N ALA A 42 13.61 -10.80 14.45
CA ALA A 42 12.52 -11.42 13.71
C ALA A 42 12.30 -10.67 12.39
N SER A 43 12.80 -11.24 11.30
CA SER A 43 12.41 -10.81 9.95
C SER A 43 11.08 -11.45 9.59
N LYS A 44 10.12 -10.65 9.08
CA LYS A 44 8.93 -11.21 8.46
C LYS A 44 9.36 -12.06 7.26
N THR A 45 8.69 -13.19 7.07
CA THR A 45 8.89 -14.05 5.91
C THR A 45 7.54 -14.37 5.31
N LEU A 46 7.48 -14.43 3.98
CA LEU A 46 6.28 -14.86 3.29
C LEU A 46 6.14 -16.38 3.42
N ARG A 47 4.90 -16.85 3.65
CA ARG A 47 4.60 -18.28 3.64
C ARG A 47 5.01 -18.93 2.31
N ARG A 48 5.22 -20.25 2.35
CA ARG A 48 5.44 -21.02 1.12
C ARG A 48 4.11 -21.44 0.49
N PHE A 49 4.17 -21.65 -0.82
CA PHE A 49 3.04 -22.05 -1.64
C PHE A 49 3.13 -23.53 -1.97
N THR A 50 2.01 -24.23 -1.81
CA THR A 50 1.88 -25.61 -2.29
C THR A 50 2.00 -25.66 -3.81
N SER A 51 2.32 -26.83 -4.36
CA SER A 51 2.39 -27.04 -5.82
C SER A 51 1.13 -26.56 -6.57
N GLY A 52 -0.06 -26.78 -6.01
CA GLY A 52 -1.32 -26.31 -6.60
C GLY A 52 -1.49 -24.79 -6.56
N GLU A 53 -1.09 -24.13 -5.47
CA GLU A 53 -1.09 -22.66 -5.38
C GLU A 53 -0.06 -22.04 -6.34
N ALA A 54 1.14 -22.61 -6.39
CA ALA A 54 2.20 -22.19 -7.31
C ALA A 54 1.75 -22.31 -8.77
N ALA A 55 1.11 -23.43 -9.13
CA ALA A 55 0.57 -23.65 -10.47
C ALA A 55 -0.49 -22.58 -10.83
N LYS A 56 -1.41 -22.29 -9.91
CA LYS A 56 -2.44 -21.25 -10.07
C LYS A 56 -1.81 -19.87 -10.26
N LEU A 57 -0.84 -19.49 -9.42
CA LEU A 57 -0.18 -18.18 -9.49
C LEU A 57 0.62 -18.00 -10.78
N ILE A 58 1.29 -19.06 -11.27
CA ILE A 58 2.07 -19.00 -12.50
C ILE A 58 1.16 -19.08 -13.76
N GLY A 59 -0.06 -19.60 -13.64
CA GLY A 59 -0.96 -19.81 -14.78
C GLY A 59 -0.69 -21.11 -15.54
N VAL A 60 -0.16 -22.14 -14.86
CA VAL A 60 0.10 -23.47 -15.45
C VAL A 60 -0.62 -24.59 -14.71
N SER A 61 -0.61 -25.80 -15.27
CA SER A 61 -1.12 -26.98 -14.57
C SER A 61 -0.11 -27.48 -13.51
N ASP A 62 -0.61 -28.05 -12.40
CA ASP A 62 0.22 -28.70 -11.38
C ASP A 62 1.08 -29.85 -11.98
N SER A 63 0.55 -30.52 -13.01
CA SER A 63 1.30 -31.54 -13.77
C SER A 63 2.52 -30.95 -14.48
N THR A 64 2.39 -29.75 -15.04
CA THR A 64 3.48 -29.04 -15.72
C THR A 64 4.61 -28.75 -14.74
N LEU A 65 4.31 -28.14 -13.58
CA LEU A 65 5.31 -27.89 -12.54
C LEU A 65 5.98 -29.17 -12.08
N ARG A 66 5.20 -30.24 -11.83
CA ARG A 66 5.76 -31.54 -11.44
C ARG A 66 6.72 -32.10 -12.49
N LYS A 67 6.40 -31.99 -13.78
CA LYS A 67 7.29 -32.44 -14.86
C LYS A 67 8.60 -31.65 -14.88
N MET A 68 8.52 -30.32 -14.78
CA MET A 68 9.70 -29.45 -14.72
C MET A 68 10.59 -29.82 -13.54
N THR A 69 10.01 -29.97 -12.33
CA THR A 69 10.76 -30.40 -11.14
C THR A 69 11.46 -31.76 -11.36
N LEU A 70 10.76 -32.75 -11.93
CA LEU A 70 11.33 -34.08 -12.18
C LEU A 70 12.42 -34.07 -13.26
N ALA A 71 12.32 -33.17 -14.24
CA ALA A 71 13.33 -32.95 -15.26
C ALA A 71 14.53 -32.14 -14.75
N GLY A 72 14.47 -31.58 -13.53
CA GLY A 72 15.49 -30.69 -13.00
C GLY A 72 15.47 -29.30 -13.61
N GLU A 73 14.37 -28.90 -14.24
CA GLU A 73 14.19 -27.60 -14.88
C GLU A 73 13.75 -26.55 -13.86
N GLY A 74 14.57 -25.52 -13.67
CA GLY A 74 14.29 -24.41 -12.76
C GLY A 74 14.55 -24.71 -11.28
N PRO A 75 14.14 -23.80 -10.38
CA PRO A 75 14.40 -23.93 -8.96
C PRO A 75 13.71 -25.15 -8.35
N GLN A 76 14.42 -25.82 -7.46
CA GLN A 76 13.89 -27.00 -6.77
C GLN A 76 13.06 -26.60 -5.55
N PRO A 77 11.81 -27.07 -5.43
CA PRO A 77 10.98 -26.79 -4.26
C PRO A 77 11.54 -27.46 -3.01
N ASP A 78 11.24 -26.87 -1.86
CA ASP A 78 11.42 -27.55 -0.60
C ASP A 78 10.42 -28.69 -0.48
N VAL A 79 10.85 -29.82 0.09
CA VAL A 79 9.98 -30.96 0.33
C VAL A 79 9.76 -31.08 1.83
N SER A 80 8.52 -30.91 2.27
CA SER A 80 8.15 -31.08 3.67
C SER A 80 8.24 -32.54 4.10
N SER A 81 8.22 -32.79 5.41
CA SER A 81 8.31 -34.14 6.00
C SER A 81 7.24 -35.13 5.51
N ASN A 82 6.09 -34.64 5.05
CA ASN A 82 5.01 -35.45 4.44
C ASN A 82 5.11 -35.55 2.90
N GLY A 83 6.24 -35.15 2.31
CA GLY A 83 6.50 -35.25 0.87
C GLY A 83 5.82 -34.18 0.00
N ARG A 84 5.22 -33.14 0.60
CA ARG A 84 4.62 -32.03 -0.16
C ARG A 84 5.69 -31.06 -0.65
N ARG A 85 5.56 -30.62 -1.90
CA ARG A 85 6.42 -29.58 -2.49
C ARG A 85 5.92 -28.19 -2.10
N LEU A 86 6.85 -27.36 -1.64
CA LEU A 86 6.62 -26.01 -1.17
C LEU A 86 7.57 -25.04 -1.89
N TYR A 87 7.00 -24.02 -2.50
CA TYR A 87 7.74 -23.03 -3.27
C TYR A 87 7.74 -21.67 -2.56
N SER A 88 8.86 -20.95 -2.63
CA SER A 88 8.89 -19.52 -2.26
C SER A 88 8.46 -18.65 -3.44
N LEU A 89 8.01 -17.42 -3.18
CA LEU A 89 7.63 -16.50 -4.26
C LEU A 89 8.78 -16.20 -5.22
N ARG A 90 10.03 -16.15 -4.72
CA ARG A 90 11.21 -16.04 -5.59
C ARG A 90 11.30 -17.20 -6.58
N GLN A 91 11.08 -18.44 -6.12
CA GLN A 91 11.09 -19.61 -7.01
C GLN A 91 9.96 -19.53 -8.03
N LEU A 92 8.78 -19.01 -7.65
CA LEU A 92 7.68 -18.77 -8.60
C LEU A 92 8.09 -17.77 -9.67
N ASN A 93 8.75 -16.67 -9.31
CA ASN A 93 9.22 -15.65 -10.26
C ASN A 93 10.34 -16.16 -11.16
N GLU A 94 11.25 -16.99 -10.65
CA GLU A 94 12.26 -17.68 -11.46
C GLU A 94 11.61 -18.66 -12.47
N LEU A 95 10.59 -19.41 -12.05
CA LEU A 95 9.82 -20.28 -12.94
C LEU A 95 9.06 -19.49 -14.01
N ARG A 96 8.46 -18.34 -13.66
CA ARG A 96 7.83 -17.43 -14.63
C ARG A 96 8.84 -16.96 -15.68
N ALA A 97 10.04 -16.57 -15.26
CA ALA A 97 11.09 -16.14 -16.19
C ALA A 97 11.53 -17.27 -17.14
N LEU A 98 11.67 -18.50 -16.66
CA LEU A 98 12.00 -19.67 -17.48
C LEU A 98 10.90 -20.02 -18.49
N LEU A 99 9.64 -19.98 -18.05
CA LEU A 99 8.48 -20.22 -18.90
C LEU A 99 8.34 -19.11 -19.96
N ALA A 100 8.52 -17.84 -19.57
CA ALA A 100 8.50 -16.72 -20.51
C ALA A 100 9.61 -16.82 -21.56
N ALA A 101 10.83 -17.23 -21.18
CA ALA A 101 11.96 -17.39 -22.09
C ALA A 101 11.77 -18.53 -23.11
N SER A 102 10.97 -19.55 -22.76
CA SER A 102 10.66 -20.68 -23.65
C SER A 102 9.38 -20.49 -24.47
N ALA A 103 8.49 -19.60 -24.03
CA ALA A 103 7.27 -19.22 -24.73
C ALA A 103 7.57 -18.36 -25.98
N ARG A 104 6.65 -18.40 -26.97
CA ARG A 104 6.79 -17.60 -28.20
C ARG A 104 5.77 -16.46 -28.24
N GLY A 105 6.25 -15.26 -28.56
CA GLY A 105 5.38 -14.12 -28.83
C GLY A 105 4.55 -13.72 -27.60
N ARG A 106 3.22 -13.69 -27.75
CA ARG A 106 2.30 -13.16 -26.71
C ARG A 106 2.25 -14.02 -25.45
N GLU A 107 2.47 -15.34 -25.56
CA GLU A 107 2.42 -16.28 -24.43
C GLU A 107 3.48 -15.97 -23.36
N ALA A 108 4.61 -15.35 -23.74
CA ALA A 108 5.63 -14.94 -22.77
C ALA A 108 5.10 -13.89 -21.77
N HIS A 109 4.17 -13.05 -22.22
CA HIS A 109 3.55 -12.01 -21.39
C HIS A 109 2.49 -12.54 -20.44
N ASP A 110 2.01 -13.78 -20.65
CA ASP A 110 1.09 -14.42 -19.72
C ASP A 110 1.83 -14.88 -18.45
N PHE A 111 3.15 -15.13 -18.56
CA PHE A 111 4.00 -15.51 -17.42
C PHE A 111 4.69 -14.31 -16.74
N LEU A 112 5.04 -13.27 -17.52
CA LEU A 112 5.62 -12.02 -17.03
C LEU A 112 4.74 -10.85 -17.45
N PRO A 113 3.85 -10.36 -16.56
CA PRO A 113 2.87 -9.34 -16.92
C PRO A 113 3.47 -7.92 -16.98
N HIS A 114 4.80 -7.81 -16.98
CA HIS A 114 5.56 -6.56 -16.98
C HIS A 114 5.09 -5.59 -18.07
N ARG A 115 5.22 -4.29 -17.79
CA ARG A 115 4.91 -3.23 -18.76
C ARG A 115 5.84 -3.33 -19.98
N ARG A 116 5.30 -3.01 -21.15
CA ARG A 116 6.01 -2.91 -22.43
C ARG A 116 6.64 -1.53 -22.58
N GLU A 117 7.58 -1.38 -23.51
CA GLU A 117 8.27 -0.09 -23.75
C GLU A 117 7.31 1.07 -24.06
N ASN A 118 6.15 0.79 -24.65
CA ASN A 118 5.14 1.79 -25.01
C ASN A 118 4.05 1.99 -23.94
N GLU A 119 4.14 1.30 -22.81
CA GLU A 119 3.19 1.37 -21.71
C GLU A 119 3.78 2.19 -20.57
N HIS A 120 3.01 3.14 -20.05
CA HIS A 120 3.45 4.00 -18.97
C HIS A 120 3.43 3.26 -17.62
N LEU A 121 4.22 3.76 -16.68
CA LEU A 121 4.17 3.32 -15.29
C LEU A 121 2.76 3.59 -14.72
N GLN A 122 2.14 2.58 -14.11
CA GLN A 122 0.87 2.80 -13.41
C GLN A 122 1.12 3.24 -11.98
N VAL A 123 0.67 4.45 -11.62
CA VAL A 123 0.77 5.00 -10.27
C VAL A 123 -0.64 5.10 -9.69
N ILE A 124 -0.97 4.19 -8.76
CA ILE A 124 -2.31 4.05 -8.20
C ILE A 124 -2.36 4.67 -6.82
N ALA A 125 -3.07 5.80 -6.69
CA ALA A 125 -3.33 6.41 -5.40
C ALA A 125 -4.54 5.77 -4.72
N VAL A 126 -4.35 5.20 -3.54
CA VAL A 126 -5.44 4.76 -2.67
C VAL A 126 -5.73 5.85 -1.65
N THR A 127 -6.93 6.42 -1.69
CA THR A 127 -7.27 7.62 -0.93
C THR A 127 -8.68 7.58 -0.32
N ASN A 128 -8.89 8.41 0.70
CA ASN A 128 -10.13 8.80 1.38
C ASN A 128 -9.78 9.64 2.64
N PHE A 129 -10.66 10.55 3.04
CA PHE A 129 -10.47 11.54 4.11
C PHE A 129 -10.92 11.05 5.49
N LYS A 130 -11.58 9.90 5.56
CA LYS A 130 -11.93 9.29 6.84
C LYS A 130 -10.84 8.31 7.27
N GLY A 131 -10.40 8.44 8.52
CA GLY A 131 -9.61 7.40 9.18
C GLY A 131 -10.41 6.09 9.24
N GLY A 132 -9.75 4.95 9.01
CA GLY A 132 -10.39 3.64 9.09
C GLY A 132 -11.32 3.28 7.91
N SER A 133 -11.20 3.97 6.78
CA SER A 133 -11.90 3.65 5.53
C SER A 133 -11.34 2.44 4.78
N GLY A 134 -10.20 1.89 5.22
CA GLY A 134 -9.55 0.75 4.60
C GLY A 134 -8.48 1.09 3.55
N LYS A 135 -7.96 2.33 3.51
CA LYS A 135 -6.87 2.76 2.59
C LYS A 135 -5.65 1.85 2.66
N THR A 136 -4.89 1.91 3.75
CA THR A 136 -3.68 1.10 3.95
C THR A 136 -3.93 -0.38 3.74
N THR A 137 -5.04 -0.91 4.24
CA THR A 137 -5.40 -2.31 4.01
C THR A 137 -5.55 -2.60 2.52
N THR A 138 -6.23 -1.74 1.76
CA THR A 138 -6.36 -1.86 0.31
C THR A 138 -5.00 -1.72 -0.37
N SER A 139 -4.21 -0.70 -0.03
CA SER A 139 -2.88 -0.42 -0.59
C SER A 139 -1.93 -1.61 -0.44
N VAL A 140 -1.77 -2.15 0.78
CA VAL A 140 -0.88 -3.29 1.05
C VAL A 140 -1.35 -4.53 0.28
N HIS A 141 -2.63 -4.87 0.35
CA HIS A 141 -3.12 -6.09 -0.29
C HIS A 141 -3.09 -5.98 -1.83
N LEU A 142 -3.35 -4.81 -2.40
CA LEU A 142 -3.20 -4.58 -3.84
C LEU A 142 -1.74 -4.77 -4.26
N ALA A 143 -0.80 -4.14 -3.54
CA ALA A 143 0.62 -4.24 -3.84
C ALA A 143 1.13 -5.69 -3.76
N GLN A 144 0.73 -6.41 -2.71
CA GLN A 144 1.06 -7.83 -2.55
C GLN A 144 0.39 -8.72 -3.61
N TYR A 145 -0.88 -8.46 -3.95
CA TYR A 145 -1.58 -9.21 -4.99
C TYR A 145 -0.87 -9.08 -6.34
N LEU A 146 -0.52 -7.86 -6.74
CA LEU A 146 0.19 -7.60 -7.98
C LEU A 146 1.57 -8.29 -7.98
N ALA A 147 2.32 -8.21 -6.88
CA ALA A 147 3.58 -8.95 -6.77
C ALA A 147 3.37 -10.48 -6.85
N LEU A 148 2.28 -11.00 -6.26
CA LEU A 148 1.90 -12.41 -6.40
C LEU A 148 1.56 -12.79 -7.82
N GLN A 149 0.97 -11.90 -8.63
CA GLN A 149 0.72 -12.12 -10.06
C GLN A 149 1.99 -11.97 -10.93
N GLY A 150 3.11 -11.52 -10.34
CA GLY A 150 4.41 -11.41 -11.02
C GLY A 150 4.72 -10.03 -11.57
N TYR A 151 3.96 -9.00 -11.19
CA TYR A 151 4.34 -7.61 -11.46
C TYR A 151 5.52 -7.18 -10.59
N ARG A 152 6.31 -6.24 -11.10
CA ARG A 152 7.31 -5.49 -10.32
C ARG A 152 6.62 -4.30 -9.68
N VAL A 153 6.49 -4.32 -8.36
CA VAL A 153 5.67 -3.37 -7.61
C VAL A 153 6.51 -2.52 -6.67
N LEU A 154 6.24 -1.23 -6.64
CA LEU A 154 6.75 -0.30 -5.62
C LEU A 154 5.60 0.18 -4.74
N ALA A 155 5.67 -0.10 -3.45
CA ALA A 155 4.76 0.49 -2.48
C ALA A 155 5.36 1.81 -1.95
N LEU A 156 4.62 2.91 -2.06
CA LEU A 156 5.01 4.22 -1.54
C LEU A 156 4.10 4.60 -0.36
N ASP A 157 4.65 4.67 0.85
CA ASP A 157 3.90 5.07 2.04
C ASP A 157 3.97 6.60 2.19
N LEU A 158 2.87 7.30 1.91
CA LEU A 158 2.80 8.75 2.06
C LEU A 158 2.24 9.16 3.42
N ASP A 159 1.76 8.23 4.23
CA ASP A 159 1.18 8.53 5.53
C ASP A 159 2.30 8.62 6.58
N PRO A 160 2.45 9.76 7.30
CA PRO A 160 3.42 9.88 8.38
C PRO A 160 3.24 8.85 9.51
N GLN A 161 2.05 8.26 9.65
CA GLN A 161 1.78 7.14 10.56
C GLN A 161 2.36 5.81 10.08
N ALA A 162 2.75 5.74 8.81
CA ALA A 162 3.54 4.69 8.19
C ALA A 162 3.00 3.27 8.43
N SER A 163 1.67 3.15 8.38
CA SER A 163 0.97 1.89 8.61
C SER A 163 1.27 0.87 7.51
N MET A 164 1.44 1.32 6.25
CA MET A 164 1.82 0.44 5.15
C MET A 164 3.22 -0.14 5.37
N SER A 165 4.16 0.71 5.79
CA SER A 165 5.55 0.34 6.10
C SER A 165 5.60 -0.74 7.18
N ALA A 166 4.87 -0.54 8.28
CA ALA A 166 4.80 -1.50 9.38
C ALA A 166 4.19 -2.85 8.95
N MET A 167 3.15 -2.84 8.10
CA MET A 167 2.55 -4.06 7.54
C MET A 167 3.53 -4.80 6.63
N LEU A 168 4.38 -4.07 5.89
CA LEU A 168 5.45 -4.62 5.05
C LEU A 168 6.74 -4.92 5.82
N GLY A 169 6.69 -4.93 7.16
CA GLY A 169 7.77 -5.41 8.01
C GLY A 169 8.91 -4.41 8.23
N VAL A 170 8.70 -3.14 7.89
CA VAL A 170 9.64 -2.05 8.20
C VAL A 170 9.05 -1.20 9.32
N MET A 171 9.70 -1.17 10.47
CA MET A 171 9.27 -0.38 11.61
C MET A 171 9.78 1.06 11.47
N PRO A 172 8.89 2.07 11.34
CA PRO A 172 9.28 3.45 11.07
C PRO A 172 10.22 4.05 12.13
N GLU A 173 10.01 3.71 13.39
CA GLU A 173 10.75 4.27 14.54
C GLU A 173 12.17 3.70 14.69
N THR A 174 12.41 2.47 14.22
CA THR A 174 13.69 1.76 14.46
C THR A 174 14.48 1.51 13.19
N ASP A 175 13.79 1.26 12.08
CA ASP A 175 14.42 0.78 10.85
C ASP A 175 14.63 1.93 9.86
N VAL A 176 13.87 3.03 9.98
CA VAL A 176 13.91 4.18 9.05
C VAL A 176 14.64 5.34 9.71
N ARG A 177 15.82 5.68 9.18
CA ARG A 177 16.62 6.82 9.66
C ARG A 177 16.17 8.10 8.97
N SER A 178 16.73 9.23 9.39
CA SER A 178 16.50 10.50 8.70
C SER A 178 16.98 10.41 7.25
N ASN A 179 16.23 11.06 6.36
CA ASN A 179 16.51 11.14 4.94
C ASN A 179 16.47 9.77 4.22
N GLU A 180 15.57 8.89 4.68
CA GLU A 180 15.32 7.55 4.11
C GLU A 180 13.85 7.33 3.72
N THR A 181 13.07 8.40 3.62
CA THR A 181 11.68 8.41 3.12
C THR A 181 11.58 9.10 1.76
N LEU A 182 10.38 9.18 1.19
CA LEU A 182 10.12 9.99 -0.01
C LEU A 182 10.61 11.44 0.16
N TYR A 183 10.57 12.01 1.37
CA TYR A 183 11.02 13.37 1.63
C TYR A 183 12.46 13.62 1.15
N ALA A 184 13.33 12.60 1.22
CA ALA A 184 14.70 12.68 0.74
C ALA A 184 14.81 13.06 -0.74
N ALA A 185 13.84 12.67 -1.57
CA ALA A 185 13.82 12.97 -2.99
C ALA A 185 13.06 14.26 -3.33
N ILE A 186 12.08 14.65 -2.52
CA ILE A 186 11.20 15.80 -2.82
C ILE A 186 11.55 17.08 -2.07
N ARG A 187 12.51 17.04 -1.13
CA ARG A 187 12.97 18.20 -0.36
C ARG A 187 13.59 19.32 -1.21
N TYR A 188 13.69 20.51 -0.62
CA TYR A 188 14.09 21.76 -1.28
C TYR A 188 15.54 22.20 -0.97
N ASP A 189 16.28 21.41 -0.19
CA ASP A 189 17.63 21.74 0.25
C ASP A 189 18.68 20.79 -0.35
N GLU A 190 19.94 21.00 0.00
CA GLU A 190 21.11 20.30 -0.57
C GLU A 190 21.25 18.85 -0.09
N GLU A 191 20.48 18.42 0.92
CA GLU A 191 20.49 17.03 1.40
C GLU A 191 19.60 16.10 0.56
N ARG A 192 19.06 16.60 -0.54
CA ARG A 192 18.28 15.81 -1.50
C ARG A 192 19.09 14.63 -2.04
N ARG A 193 18.42 13.48 -2.19
CA ARG A 193 18.98 12.24 -2.73
C ARG A 193 18.09 11.67 -3.83
N ALA A 194 18.66 10.84 -4.70
CA ALA A 194 17.89 10.12 -5.70
C ALA A 194 16.90 9.15 -5.04
N LEU A 195 15.70 9.00 -5.60
CA LEU A 195 14.68 8.14 -4.99
C LEU A 195 15.14 6.68 -4.89
N SER A 196 15.96 6.22 -5.84
CA SER A 196 16.55 4.88 -5.85
C SER A 196 17.37 4.55 -4.60
N GLU A 197 17.91 5.55 -3.90
CA GLU A 197 18.74 5.34 -2.70
C GLU A 197 17.93 5.06 -1.44
N VAL A 198 16.62 5.35 -1.46
CA VAL A 198 15.71 5.14 -0.33
C VAL A 198 14.73 3.98 -0.54
N VAL A 199 14.74 3.39 -1.74
CA VAL A 199 14.00 2.16 -2.03
C VAL A 199 14.55 1.00 -1.20
N ARG A 200 13.67 0.28 -0.52
CA ARG A 200 13.98 -0.89 0.29
C ARG A 200 13.35 -2.14 -0.28
N LYS A 201 14.13 -3.22 -0.33
CA LYS A 201 13.60 -4.56 -0.59
C LYS A 201 12.74 -5.02 0.59
N THR A 202 11.60 -5.64 0.30
CA THR A 202 10.78 -6.30 1.32
C THR A 202 11.07 -7.81 1.37
N TYR A 203 10.47 -8.51 2.34
CA TYR A 203 10.48 -9.97 2.40
C TYR A 203 9.63 -10.63 1.28
N PHE A 204 8.94 -9.82 0.48
CA PHE A 204 8.02 -10.23 -0.56
C PHE A 204 8.69 -10.00 -1.93
N ASP A 205 9.06 -11.08 -2.62
CA ASP A 205 9.79 -11.00 -3.89
C ASP A 205 8.93 -10.32 -4.98
N GLY A 206 9.49 -9.33 -5.68
CA GLY A 206 8.76 -8.49 -6.63
C GLY A 206 8.07 -7.26 -6.02
N LEU A 207 8.14 -7.07 -4.69
CA LEU A 207 7.57 -5.90 -4.00
C LEU A 207 8.65 -5.15 -3.22
N ASP A 208 8.87 -3.90 -3.59
CA ASP A 208 9.74 -2.97 -2.88
C ASP A 208 8.92 -1.90 -2.15
N LEU A 209 9.55 -1.22 -1.21
CA LEU A 209 8.93 -0.21 -0.35
C LEU A 209 9.79 1.05 -0.30
N ILE A 210 9.16 2.21 -0.43
CA ILE A 210 9.68 3.47 0.11
C ILE A 210 8.89 3.75 1.39
N PRO A 211 9.55 3.73 2.55
CA PRO A 211 8.86 3.81 3.82
C PRO A 211 8.37 5.23 4.12
N GLY A 212 7.35 5.30 4.95
CA GLY A 212 6.88 6.52 5.57
C GLY A 212 7.42 6.64 6.99
N ASN A 213 7.45 7.87 7.50
CA ASN A 213 7.59 8.19 8.91
C ASN A 213 7.17 9.66 9.13
N LEU A 214 7.33 10.16 10.35
CA LEU A 214 7.01 11.55 10.71
C LEU A 214 7.76 12.61 9.89
N GLU A 215 8.93 12.29 9.30
CA GLU A 215 9.72 13.21 8.46
C GLU A 215 8.94 13.69 7.23
N LEU A 216 7.98 12.89 6.73
CA LEU A 216 7.11 13.28 5.62
C LEU A 216 6.32 14.58 5.88
N MET A 217 6.05 14.90 7.16
CA MET A 217 5.38 16.15 7.53
C MET A 217 6.25 17.39 7.26
N GLU A 218 7.57 17.25 7.13
CA GLU A 218 8.45 18.38 6.78
C GLU A 218 8.11 18.97 5.41
N PHE A 219 7.54 18.16 4.50
CA PHE A 219 7.11 18.67 3.20
C PHE A 219 5.99 19.71 3.31
N GLU A 220 5.10 19.58 4.30
CA GLU A 220 4.03 20.53 4.57
C GLU A 220 4.57 21.87 5.10
N HIS A 221 5.72 21.87 5.78
CA HIS A 221 6.35 23.06 6.32
C HIS A 221 7.30 23.74 5.33
N THR A 222 8.05 22.95 4.58
CA THR A 222 9.08 23.45 3.65
C THR A 222 8.48 23.97 2.35
N THR A 223 7.39 23.34 1.85
CA THR A 223 6.74 23.76 0.59
C THR A 223 6.22 25.20 0.62
N PRO A 224 5.44 25.66 1.63
CA PRO A 224 5.01 27.05 1.71
C PRO A 224 6.19 28.05 1.72
N ARG A 225 7.27 27.72 2.44
CA ARG A 225 8.48 28.55 2.51
C ARG A 225 9.17 28.65 1.16
N ALA A 226 9.27 27.54 0.43
CA ALA A 226 9.84 27.50 -0.91
C ALA A 226 9.00 28.33 -1.90
N LEU A 227 7.67 28.21 -1.86
CA LEU A 227 6.76 29.00 -2.68
C LEU A 227 6.88 30.50 -2.42
N MET A 228 6.99 30.93 -1.15
CA MET A 228 7.18 32.34 -0.78
C MET A 228 8.51 32.91 -1.27
N ARG A 229 9.58 32.10 -1.29
CA ARG A 229 10.90 32.52 -1.76
C ARG A 229 11.00 32.61 -3.28
N GLY A 230 9.96 32.19 -4.00
CA GLY A 230 9.98 32.09 -5.46
C GLY A 230 11.02 31.09 -5.95
N SER A 231 11.41 30.11 -5.11
CA SER A 231 12.36 29.08 -5.47
C SER A 231 11.80 28.32 -6.67
N ARG A 232 12.37 28.60 -7.84
CA ARG A 232 12.27 27.78 -9.05
C ARG A 232 13.57 27.01 -9.13
N ASP A 233 13.73 26.03 -8.27
CA ASP A 233 14.89 25.16 -8.15
C ASP A 233 15.03 24.18 -9.35
N GLY A 234 14.66 24.61 -10.57
CA GLY A 234 14.70 23.83 -11.82
C GLY A 234 13.68 22.68 -11.89
N GLU A 235 13.18 22.26 -10.73
CA GLU A 235 12.36 21.08 -10.46
C GLU A 235 10.87 21.25 -10.76
N GLY A 236 10.43 22.42 -11.23
CA GLY A 236 9.03 22.69 -11.52
C GLY A 236 8.20 23.00 -10.26
N VAL A 237 6.88 22.94 -10.39
CA VAL A 237 5.95 23.29 -9.30
C VAL A 237 5.90 22.16 -8.27
N PHE A 238 5.67 22.47 -6.98
CA PHE A 238 5.73 21.49 -5.88
C PHE A 238 4.91 20.21 -6.16
N PHE A 239 3.76 20.34 -6.82
CA PHE A 239 2.86 19.22 -7.09
C PHE A 239 3.46 18.19 -8.06
N MET A 240 4.45 18.56 -8.88
CA MET A 240 5.16 17.64 -9.78
C MET A 240 6.34 16.91 -9.11
N ARG A 241 6.70 17.25 -7.88
CA ARG A 241 7.92 16.71 -7.24
C ARG A 241 7.88 15.21 -7.04
N VAL A 242 6.74 14.68 -6.59
CA VAL A 242 6.57 13.22 -6.44
C VAL A 242 6.64 12.53 -7.80
N ALA A 243 5.99 13.08 -8.83
CA ALA A 243 6.04 12.53 -10.19
C ALA A 243 7.49 12.45 -10.70
N LYS A 244 8.25 13.53 -10.56
CA LYS A 244 9.68 13.58 -10.93
C LYS A 244 10.55 12.61 -10.14
N ALA A 245 10.32 12.50 -8.83
CA ALA A 245 11.05 11.53 -8.02
C ALA A 245 10.76 10.09 -8.48
N LEU A 246 9.55 9.78 -8.93
CA LEU A 246 9.20 8.47 -9.46
C LEU A 246 9.85 8.19 -10.83
N GLU A 247 10.17 9.21 -11.63
CA GLU A 247 10.91 9.03 -12.90
C GLU A 247 12.29 8.37 -12.66
N ASP A 248 12.96 8.66 -11.53
CA ASP A 248 14.26 8.08 -11.16
C ASP A 248 14.22 6.53 -11.09
N VAL A 249 13.06 5.96 -10.76
CA VAL A 249 12.90 4.53 -10.48
C VAL A 249 11.88 3.85 -11.38
N GLY A 250 11.10 4.61 -12.16
CA GLY A 250 9.97 4.12 -12.95
C GLY A 250 10.32 2.98 -13.90
N GLU A 251 11.56 2.94 -14.39
CA GLU A 251 11.99 1.88 -15.30
C GLU A 251 11.98 0.46 -14.67
N HIS A 252 12.16 0.40 -13.34
CA HIS A 252 12.28 -0.85 -12.59
C HIS A 252 10.94 -1.46 -12.18
N TYR A 253 9.85 -0.69 -12.30
CA TYR A 253 8.52 -1.07 -11.81
C TYR A 253 7.49 -1.06 -12.93
N ASP A 254 6.47 -1.88 -12.76
CA ASP A 254 5.27 -1.90 -13.59
C ASP A 254 4.17 -1.06 -12.95
N VAL A 255 4.06 -1.15 -11.62
CA VAL A 255 3.02 -0.49 -10.83
C VAL A 255 3.62 0.11 -9.55
N VAL A 256 3.23 1.34 -9.23
CA VAL A 256 3.45 1.99 -7.95
C VAL A 256 2.11 2.11 -7.23
N VAL A 257 2.04 1.69 -5.97
CA VAL A 257 0.85 1.84 -5.13
C VAL A 257 1.13 2.89 -4.05
N LEU A 258 0.36 3.98 -4.04
CA LEU A 258 0.50 5.06 -3.05
C LEU A 258 -0.52 4.88 -1.93
N ASP A 259 -0.05 4.74 -0.68
CA ASP A 259 -0.91 4.83 0.50
C ASP A 259 -0.98 6.29 0.97
N CYS A 260 -2.08 6.98 0.64
CA CYS A 260 -2.21 8.41 0.92
C CYS A 260 -2.72 8.66 2.35
N PRO A 261 -2.20 9.69 3.04
CA PRO A 261 -2.72 10.08 4.34
C PRO A 261 -4.16 10.61 4.22
N PRO A 262 -4.95 10.61 5.32
CA PRO A 262 -6.31 11.13 5.31
C PRO A 262 -6.37 12.67 5.18
N GLN A 263 -5.26 13.38 5.39
CA GLN A 263 -5.19 14.84 5.27
C GLN A 263 -4.88 15.28 3.83
N LEU A 264 -5.48 16.39 3.42
CA LEU A 264 -5.22 17.02 2.13
C LEU A 264 -4.16 18.10 2.26
N GLY A 265 -2.90 17.67 2.34
CA GLY A 265 -1.73 18.53 2.36
C GLY A 265 -1.04 18.66 0.99
N TYR A 266 0.07 19.38 0.97
CA TYR A 266 0.97 19.48 -0.18
C TYR A 266 1.49 18.11 -0.64
N LEU A 267 1.77 17.19 0.31
CA LEU A 267 2.26 15.85 0.01
C LEU A 267 1.18 15.03 -0.70
N THR A 268 -0.03 15.00 -0.16
CA THR A 268 -1.18 14.30 -0.76
C THR A 268 -1.49 14.84 -2.14
N LEU A 269 -1.49 16.17 -2.31
CA LEU A 269 -1.72 16.78 -3.61
C LEU A 269 -0.64 16.40 -4.62
N SER A 270 0.64 16.41 -4.23
CA SER A 270 1.71 15.97 -5.13
C SER A 270 1.60 14.48 -5.47
N GLY A 271 1.22 13.63 -4.51
CA GLY A 271 0.93 12.22 -4.75
C GLY A 271 -0.25 12.02 -5.72
N LEU A 272 -1.34 12.76 -5.55
CA LEU A 272 -2.47 12.73 -6.47
C LEU A 272 -2.07 13.21 -7.86
N CYS A 273 -1.16 14.19 -7.97
CA CYS A 273 -0.69 14.68 -9.26
C CYS A 273 0.28 13.72 -9.95
N ALA A 274 1.00 12.92 -9.18
CA ALA A 274 1.84 11.84 -9.69
C ALA A 274 1.04 10.59 -10.08
N ALA A 275 -0.17 10.44 -9.55
CA ALA A 275 -1.03 9.29 -9.80
C ALA A 275 -1.63 9.32 -11.21
N THR A 276 -1.58 8.18 -11.88
CA THR A 276 -2.26 7.92 -13.16
C THR A 276 -3.63 7.31 -12.93
N SER A 277 -3.89 6.77 -11.74
CA SER A 277 -5.16 6.14 -11.38
C SER A 277 -5.49 6.36 -9.91
N MET A 278 -6.78 6.41 -9.59
CA MET A 278 -7.26 6.64 -8.23
C MET A 278 -8.26 5.57 -7.77
N ILE A 279 -8.04 5.03 -6.58
CA ILE A 279 -9.01 4.20 -5.86
C ILE A 279 -9.45 4.94 -4.61
N VAL A 280 -10.73 5.31 -4.58
CA VAL A 280 -11.36 5.95 -3.43
C VAL A 280 -12.05 4.88 -2.60
N THR A 281 -11.53 4.62 -1.39
CA THR A 281 -12.14 3.65 -0.47
C THR A 281 -13.40 4.23 0.18
N VAL A 282 -14.51 3.50 0.21
CA VAL A 282 -15.79 3.99 0.74
C VAL A 282 -16.42 2.93 1.64
N HIS A 283 -16.61 3.25 2.92
CA HIS A 283 -17.44 2.42 3.78
C HIS A 283 -18.92 2.75 3.48
N PRO A 284 -19.80 1.78 3.16
CA PRO A 284 -21.16 2.06 2.67
C PRO A 284 -22.12 2.49 3.80
N GLN A 285 -21.83 3.60 4.45
CA GLN A 285 -22.70 4.27 5.43
C GLN A 285 -22.98 5.70 4.97
N MET A 286 -24.15 6.25 5.31
CA MET A 286 -24.54 7.57 4.79
C MET A 286 -23.60 8.70 5.24
N LEU A 287 -23.04 8.62 6.45
CA LEU A 287 -22.05 9.57 6.95
C LEU A 287 -20.75 9.54 6.12
N ASP A 288 -20.35 8.35 5.65
CA ASP A 288 -19.21 8.18 4.76
C ASP A 288 -19.47 8.74 3.38
N VAL A 289 -20.69 8.59 2.84
CA VAL A 289 -21.08 9.22 1.56
C VAL A 289 -21.02 10.75 1.64
N ALA A 290 -21.49 11.34 2.74
CA ALA A 290 -21.37 12.78 2.96
C ALA A 290 -19.90 13.22 3.04
N SER A 291 -19.06 12.46 3.74
CA SER A 291 -17.61 12.72 3.84
C SER A 291 -16.91 12.59 2.48
N MET A 292 -17.31 11.61 1.67
CA MET A 292 -16.81 11.42 0.31
C MET A 292 -17.19 12.59 -0.60
N SER A 293 -18.41 13.12 -0.50
CA SER A 293 -18.82 14.30 -1.26
C SER A 293 -17.91 15.51 -0.96
N GLN A 294 -17.62 15.76 0.32
CA GLN A 294 -16.67 16.82 0.71
C GLN A 294 -15.26 16.56 0.16
N PHE A 295 -14.79 15.31 0.22
CA PHE A 295 -13.51 14.93 -0.36
C PHE A 295 -13.43 15.25 -1.87
N LEU A 296 -14.46 14.87 -2.63
CA LEU A 296 -14.49 15.11 -4.07
C LEU A 296 -14.51 16.61 -4.40
N LEU A 297 -15.23 17.42 -3.61
CA LEU A 297 -15.21 18.88 -3.75
C LEU A 297 -13.82 19.46 -3.47
N MET A 298 -13.21 19.09 -2.34
CA MET A 298 -11.87 19.57 -2.00
C MET A 298 -10.81 19.15 -3.03
N THR A 299 -10.92 17.92 -3.53
CA THR A 299 -10.03 17.41 -4.58
C THR A 299 -10.24 18.18 -5.87
N HIS A 300 -11.48 18.44 -6.27
CA HIS A 300 -11.80 19.27 -7.42
C HIS A 300 -11.20 20.68 -7.32
N ASP A 301 -11.33 21.32 -6.16
CA ASP A 301 -10.79 22.67 -5.92
C ASP A 301 -9.27 22.67 -6.03
N LEU A 302 -8.58 21.72 -5.38
CA LEU A 302 -7.12 21.64 -5.44
C LEU A 302 -6.60 21.30 -6.83
N LEU A 303 -7.18 20.30 -7.51
CA LEU A 303 -6.76 19.95 -8.87
C LEU A 303 -7.08 21.07 -9.86
N SER A 304 -8.08 21.91 -9.58
CA SER A 304 -8.36 23.11 -10.39
C SER A 304 -7.25 24.14 -10.26
N VAL A 305 -6.70 24.36 -9.07
CA VAL A 305 -5.51 25.23 -8.87
C VAL A 305 -4.30 24.68 -9.62
N VAL A 306 -4.09 23.36 -9.60
CA VAL A 306 -3.01 22.71 -10.37
C VAL A 306 -3.19 22.94 -11.86
N ARG A 307 -4.41 22.78 -12.38
CA ARG A 307 -4.76 23.03 -13.78
C ARG A 307 -4.54 24.49 -14.17
N GLU A 308 -4.94 25.44 -13.34
CA GLU A 308 -4.71 26.88 -13.56
C GLU A 308 -3.22 27.24 -13.57
N ALA A 309 -2.41 26.52 -12.79
CA ALA A 309 -0.96 26.63 -12.81
C ALA A 309 -0.29 25.91 -13.99
N GLY A 310 -1.07 25.31 -14.91
CA GLY A 310 -0.59 24.64 -16.12
C GLY A 310 -0.27 23.15 -15.95
N GLY A 311 -0.70 22.51 -14.86
CA GLY A 311 -0.61 21.07 -14.70
C GLY A 311 -1.72 20.33 -15.45
N GLU A 312 -1.37 19.35 -16.27
CA GLU A 312 -2.34 18.41 -16.85
C GLU A 312 -2.38 17.12 -16.03
N LEU A 313 -3.59 16.73 -15.66
CA LEU A 313 -3.86 15.53 -14.86
C LEU A 313 -4.73 14.60 -15.69
N ASN A 314 -4.13 13.53 -16.20
CA ASN A 314 -4.81 12.52 -16.99
C ASN A 314 -4.90 11.24 -16.16
N TYR A 315 -6.07 10.98 -15.59
CA TYR A 315 -6.35 9.72 -14.91
C TYR A 315 -6.86 8.69 -15.91
N ASP A 316 -6.24 7.51 -15.95
CA ASP A 316 -6.73 6.37 -16.71
C ASP A 316 -8.06 5.87 -16.15
N PHE A 317 -8.16 5.81 -14.82
CA PHE A 317 -9.42 5.53 -14.13
C PHE A 317 -9.49 6.15 -12.73
N ILE A 318 -10.72 6.43 -12.32
CA ILE A 318 -11.10 6.71 -10.94
C ILE A 318 -12.15 5.67 -10.55
N ARG A 319 -11.93 4.96 -9.44
CA ARG A 319 -12.85 3.93 -8.95
C ARG A 319 -13.18 4.08 -7.47
N TYR A 320 -14.44 3.83 -7.13
CA TYR A 320 -14.91 3.76 -5.75
C TYR A 320 -14.96 2.30 -5.31
N LEU A 321 -14.11 1.95 -4.36
CA LEU A 321 -14.07 0.62 -3.75
C LEU A 321 -14.94 0.63 -2.48
N LEU A 322 -16.00 -0.17 -2.47
CA LEU A 322 -16.77 -0.42 -1.26
C LEU A 322 -15.94 -1.28 -0.29
N THR A 323 -15.67 -0.77 0.91
CA THR A 323 -14.88 -1.46 1.94
C THR A 323 -15.71 -1.83 3.16
N ARG A 324 -15.29 -2.91 3.81
CA ARG A 324 -15.96 -3.49 4.99
C ARG A 324 -17.45 -3.73 4.73
N TYR A 325 -17.77 -4.20 3.52
CA TYR A 325 -19.15 -4.42 3.08
C TYR A 325 -19.75 -5.68 3.71
N GLU A 326 -20.99 -5.58 4.15
CA GLU A 326 -21.79 -6.68 4.68
C GLU A 326 -23.04 -6.84 3.82
N PRO A 327 -23.12 -7.85 2.92
CA PRO A 327 -24.28 -8.03 2.03
C PRO A 327 -25.62 -8.26 2.74
N GLN A 328 -25.55 -8.68 4.00
CA GLN A 328 -26.72 -8.94 4.87
C GLN A 328 -27.18 -7.65 5.59
N ASP A 329 -26.38 -6.59 5.56
CA ASP A 329 -26.71 -5.29 6.13
C ASP A 329 -27.56 -4.50 5.11
N ALA A 330 -28.85 -4.39 5.42
CA ALA A 330 -29.81 -3.71 4.56
C ALA A 330 -29.49 -2.21 4.37
N PRO A 331 -29.14 -1.42 5.42
CA PRO A 331 -28.60 -0.08 5.25
C PRO A 331 -27.41 0.00 4.27
N GLN A 332 -26.40 -0.86 4.40
CA GLN A 332 -25.24 -0.84 3.51
C GLN A 332 -25.63 -1.18 2.06
N THR A 333 -26.50 -2.18 1.87
CA THR A 333 -27.00 -2.54 0.54
C THR A 333 -27.70 -1.36 -0.16
N LYS A 334 -28.49 -0.57 0.59
CA LYS A 334 -29.14 0.64 0.06
C LYS A 334 -28.13 1.71 -0.33
N VAL A 335 -27.11 1.94 0.50
CA VAL A 335 -26.04 2.92 0.19
C VAL A 335 -25.22 2.47 -1.02
N ALA A 336 -24.86 1.19 -1.11
CA ALA A 336 -24.15 0.64 -2.26
C ALA A 336 -24.94 0.80 -3.56
N ALA A 337 -26.25 0.51 -3.53
CA ALA A 337 -27.14 0.70 -4.68
C ALA A 337 -27.25 2.19 -5.08
N LEU A 338 -27.34 3.10 -4.10
CA LEU A 338 -27.32 4.54 -4.36
C LEU A 338 -26.02 4.96 -5.06
N LEU A 339 -24.86 4.55 -4.54
CA LEU A 339 -23.56 4.89 -5.13
C LEU A 339 -23.44 4.38 -6.57
N ARG A 340 -23.85 3.13 -6.83
CA ARG A 340 -23.86 2.56 -8.19
C ARG A 340 -24.79 3.31 -9.12
N ASN A 341 -25.98 3.73 -8.65
CA ASN A 341 -26.89 4.54 -9.47
C ASN A 341 -26.35 5.95 -9.77
N LEU A 342 -25.54 6.52 -8.87
CA LEU A 342 -24.98 7.87 -9.02
C LEU A 342 -23.71 7.91 -9.86
N PHE A 343 -22.84 6.91 -9.71
CA PHE A 343 -21.49 6.92 -10.28
C PHE A 343 -21.24 5.81 -11.32
N ASP A 344 -22.23 4.94 -11.53
CA ASP A 344 -22.26 3.89 -12.56
C ASP A 344 -20.97 3.05 -12.56
N ASP A 345 -20.30 2.94 -13.71
CA ASP A 345 -19.06 2.19 -13.92
C ASP A 345 -17.85 2.68 -13.10
N HIS A 346 -17.97 3.81 -12.38
CA HIS A 346 -16.93 4.24 -11.45
C HIS A 346 -16.98 3.47 -10.12
N VAL A 347 -18.10 2.85 -9.75
CA VAL A 347 -18.14 2.00 -8.55
C VAL A 347 -17.70 0.60 -8.92
N MET A 348 -16.74 0.06 -8.17
CA MET A 348 -16.28 -1.31 -8.42
C MET A 348 -17.42 -2.32 -8.29
N ILE A 349 -17.37 -3.34 -9.15
CA ILE A 349 -18.32 -4.45 -9.16
C ILE A 349 -18.14 -5.24 -7.85
N ASN A 350 -16.89 -5.56 -7.53
CA ASN A 350 -16.53 -6.29 -6.33
C ASN A 350 -16.36 -5.33 -5.14
N ALA A 351 -16.71 -5.82 -3.95
CA ALA A 351 -16.62 -5.07 -2.70
C ALA A 351 -15.77 -5.86 -1.70
N MET A 352 -14.92 -5.15 -0.95
CA MET A 352 -14.14 -5.78 0.10
C MET A 352 -15.02 -6.03 1.31
N VAL A 353 -15.23 -7.31 1.65
CA VAL A 353 -16.13 -7.70 2.74
C VAL A 353 -15.55 -7.35 4.11
N LYS A 354 -16.44 -7.09 5.07
CA LYS A 354 -16.03 -7.07 6.49
C LYS A 354 -15.69 -8.49 6.93
N SER A 355 -14.48 -8.66 7.44
CA SER A 355 -13.99 -9.95 7.91
C SER A 355 -13.11 -9.82 9.13
N ALA A 356 -13.38 -10.64 10.15
CA ALA A 356 -12.50 -10.78 11.31
C ALA A 356 -11.10 -11.25 10.90
N ALA A 357 -10.99 -12.07 9.84
CA ALA A 357 -9.70 -12.51 9.31
C ALA A 357 -8.76 -11.34 8.96
N VAL A 358 -9.30 -10.30 8.31
CA VAL A 358 -8.54 -9.12 7.92
C VAL A 358 -8.15 -8.30 9.16
N SER A 359 -9.08 -8.15 10.11
CA SER A 359 -8.82 -7.44 11.36
C SER A 359 -7.77 -8.14 12.22
N ASP A 360 -7.89 -9.46 12.38
CA ASP A 360 -6.99 -10.28 13.19
C ASP A 360 -5.58 -10.32 12.59
N ALA A 361 -5.46 -10.47 11.27
CA ALA A 361 -4.18 -10.38 10.57
C ALA A 361 -3.54 -9.00 10.75
N GLY A 362 -4.33 -7.92 10.63
CA GLY A 362 -3.85 -6.56 10.83
C GLY A 362 -3.33 -6.29 12.25
N LEU A 363 -3.92 -6.91 13.28
CA LEU A 363 -3.44 -6.80 14.67
C LEU A 363 -2.04 -7.40 14.84
N THR A 364 -1.70 -8.44 14.07
CA THR A 364 -0.36 -9.03 14.04
C THR A 364 0.52 -8.45 12.92
N LYS A 365 0.13 -7.29 12.37
CA LYS A 365 0.80 -6.60 11.25
C LYS A 365 0.99 -7.51 10.03
N GLN A 366 0.10 -8.47 9.80
CA GLN A 366 0.13 -9.41 8.68
C GLN A 366 -1.05 -9.18 7.74
N THR A 367 -0.91 -9.65 6.51
CA THR A 367 -2.02 -9.67 5.54
C THR A 367 -2.61 -11.06 5.37
N LEU A 368 -3.74 -11.15 4.67
CA LEU A 368 -4.32 -12.44 4.30
C LEU A 368 -3.43 -13.26 3.36
N TYR A 369 -2.56 -12.60 2.58
CA TYR A 369 -1.62 -13.30 1.70
C TYR A 369 -0.44 -13.92 2.47
N GLU A 370 -0.12 -13.38 3.65
CA GLU A 370 0.96 -13.88 4.50
C GLU A 370 0.54 -15.05 5.39
N ILE A 371 -0.72 -15.09 5.83
CA ILE A 371 -1.20 -16.13 6.74
C ILE A 371 -1.76 -17.33 5.99
N GLY A 372 -1.56 -18.52 6.55
CA GLY A 372 -2.18 -19.74 6.06
C GLY A 372 -3.61 -19.93 6.56
N ARG A 373 -4.36 -20.78 5.86
CA ARG A 373 -5.76 -21.13 6.17
C ARG A 373 -5.93 -21.75 7.57
N GLU A 374 -4.86 -22.33 8.10
CA GLU A 374 -4.77 -22.96 9.41
C GLU A 374 -4.87 -21.99 10.59
N ASN A 375 -4.61 -20.69 10.36
CA ASN A 375 -4.57 -19.69 11.44
C ASN A 375 -5.94 -19.11 11.79
N LEU A 376 -6.99 -19.41 11.01
CA LEU A 376 -8.31 -18.76 11.13
C LEU A 376 -9.46 -19.73 10.88
N THR A 377 -10.69 -19.30 11.19
CA THR A 377 -11.90 -20.04 10.78
C THR A 377 -11.96 -20.15 9.27
N ARG A 378 -11.98 -21.39 8.77
CA ARG A 378 -11.88 -21.74 7.34
C ARG A 378 -12.82 -20.95 6.44
N SER A 379 -14.12 -20.91 6.76
CA SER A 379 -15.13 -20.21 5.96
C SER A 379 -14.94 -18.69 5.96
N THR A 380 -14.50 -18.12 7.08
CA THR A 380 -14.22 -16.68 7.21
C THR A 380 -13.00 -16.28 6.38
N TYR A 381 -11.95 -17.10 6.40
CA TYR A 381 -10.76 -16.91 5.58
C TYR A 381 -11.08 -17.03 4.10
N ASP A 382 -11.74 -18.11 3.68
CA ASP A 382 -12.05 -18.37 2.26
C ASP A 382 -12.89 -17.22 1.67
N ARG A 383 -13.94 -16.78 2.38
CA ARG A 383 -14.78 -15.65 1.94
C ARG A 383 -14.02 -14.33 1.83
N ALA A 384 -13.07 -14.10 2.74
CA ALA A 384 -12.27 -12.88 2.74
C ALA A 384 -11.25 -12.89 1.59
N MET A 385 -10.59 -14.03 1.37
CA MET A 385 -9.66 -14.22 0.25
C MET A 385 -10.36 -14.12 -1.10
N GLU A 386 -11.56 -14.71 -1.24
CA GLU A 386 -12.34 -14.62 -2.48
C GLU A 386 -12.70 -13.16 -2.81
N ALA A 387 -13.22 -12.40 -1.82
CA ALA A 387 -13.51 -10.99 -2.01
C ALA A 387 -12.26 -10.18 -2.34
N LEU A 388 -11.14 -10.48 -1.69
CA LEU A 388 -9.88 -9.80 -1.88
C LEU A 388 -9.30 -10.04 -3.29
N ASP A 389 -9.25 -11.30 -3.73
CA ASP A 389 -8.79 -11.68 -5.07
C ASP A 389 -9.71 -11.10 -6.15
N ALA A 390 -11.03 -11.04 -5.91
CA ALA A 390 -11.98 -10.44 -6.85
C ALA A 390 -11.80 -8.91 -6.97
N VAL A 391 -11.63 -8.21 -5.85
CA VAL A 391 -11.36 -6.77 -5.85
C VAL A 391 -10.03 -6.46 -6.54
N ASN A 392 -8.96 -7.16 -6.18
CA ASN A 392 -7.64 -6.88 -6.74
C ASN A 392 -7.53 -7.31 -8.22
N GLY A 393 -8.18 -8.40 -8.62
CA GLY A 393 -8.26 -8.81 -10.03
C GLY A 393 -9.06 -7.84 -10.90
N GLU A 394 -10.07 -7.17 -10.33
CA GLU A 394 -10.77 -6.07 -11.01
C GLU A 394 -9.83 -4.87 -11.22
N VAL A 395 -9.02 -4.50 -10.22
CA VAL A 395 -7.99 -3.44 -10.37
C VAL A 395 -6.93 -3.83 -11.41
N GLU A 396 -6.45 -5.07 -11.39
CA GLU A 396 -5.52 -5.57 -12.40
C GLU A 396 -6.10 -5.48 -13.81
N THR A 397 -7.39 -5.79 -13.98
CA THR A 397 -8.07 -5.64 -15.26
C THR A 397 -8.08 -4.19 -15.73
N LEU A 398 -8.32 -3.23 -14.83
CA LEU A 398 -8.26 -1.80 -15.16
C LEU A 398 -6.84 -1.34 -15.54
N ILE A 399 -5.81 -1.83 -14.85
CA ILE A 399 -4.40 -1.60 -15.20
C ILE A 399 -4.12 -2.09 -16.63
N ARG A 400 -4.54 -3.32 -16.96
CA ARG A 400 -4.36 -3.91 -18.29
C ARG A 400 -5.10 -3.09 -19.36
N GLN A 401 -6.33 -2.63 -19.07
CA GLN A 401 -7.11 -1.79 -19.98
C GLN A 401 -6.46 -0.42 -20.22
N ALA A 402 -5.89 0.20 -19.19
CA ALA A 402 -5.16 1.46 -19.31
C ALA A 402 -3.93 1.34 -20.22
N TRP A 403 -3.30 0.17 -20.24
CA TRP A 403 -2.24 -0.19 -21.20
C TRP A 403 -2.75 -0.65 -22.58
N GLY A 404 -4.05 -0.60 -22.83
CA GLY A 404 -4.65 -1.06 -24.08
C GLY A 404 -4.61 -2.58 -24.28
N ARG A 405 -4.46 -3.35 -23.20
CA ARG A 405 -4.51 -4.82 -23.22
C ARG A 405 -5.95 -5.30 -23.04
N THR A 406 -6.30 -6.38 -23.72
CA THR A 406 -7.60 -7.07 -23.60
C THR A 406 -7.61 -8.11 -22.49
#